data_AF-A0A9P5R1D6-F1
#
_entry.id   AF-A0A9P5R1D6-F1
#
_cell.length_a   1.000
_cell.length_b   1.000
_cell.length_c   1.000
_cell.angle_alpha   90.00
_cell.angle_beta   90.00
_cell.angle_gamma   90.00
#
_symmetry.space_group_name_H-M   'P 1'
#
loop_
_entity.id
_entity.type
_entity.pdbx_description
1 polymer ?
#
loop_
_entity_poly.entity_id
_entity_poly.type
_entity_poly.pdbx_seq_one_letter_code
_entity_poly.pdbx_strand_id
1 'polypeptide(L)'
;PVMLVINKIDAMKIEDISAEDRALLDNIVDNDKVEMMGMSCYTEEGVMNVKQSACDRLLQARVDSKMKGHKINDILNKIHLTQPQPRDDNPRLPFIPAGAENKAKYDPKDPNRIRLERDLEAEQGGAGVFNVDLKKRYLLENPEWKYDVIPEIWEGKN
;
A
#
# COMPACT_ATOMS: atom_id res chain seq x y z
N PRO A 1 -8.21 17.78 -20.58
CA PRO A 1 -7.24 18.79 -20.10
C PRO A 1 -6.00 18.74 -20.98
N VAL A 2 -5.42 19.89 -21.30
CA VAL A 2 -4.21 20.00 -22.12
C VAL A 2 -3.03 20.36 -21.20
N MET A 3 -1.88 19.76 -21.46
CA MET A 3 -0.64 19.95 -20.71
C MET A 3 0.50 20.07 -21.72
N LEU A 4 1.39 21.04 -21.52
CA LEU A 4 2.56 21.24 -22.37
C LEU A 4 3.76 20.54 -21.73
N VAL A 5 4.34 19.58 -22.43
CA VAL A 5 5.48 18.80 -21.94
C VAL A 5 6.68 19.06 -22.83
N ILE A 6 7.71 19.67 -22.27
CA ILE A 6 8.99 19.93 -22.95
C ILE A 6 9.91 18.74 -22.70
N ASN A 7 10.31 18.06 -23.77
CA ASN A 7 11.22 16.92 -23.69
C ASN A 7 12.68 17.35 -23.93
N LYS A 8 13.64 16.53 -23.49
CA LYS A 8 15.09 16.71 -23.64
C LYS A 8 15.70 17.83 -22.79
N ILE A 9 15.21 18.01 -21.56
CA ILE A 9 15.77 18.98 -20.60
C ILE A 9 17.23 18.67 -20.20
N ASP A 10 17.72 17.46 -20.50
CA ASP A 10 19.10 17.02 -20.32
C ASP A 10 20.08 17.71 -21.30
N ALA A 11 19.61 18.06 -22.50
CA ALA A 11 20.44 18.75 -23.49
C ALA A 11 20.42 20.27 -23.29
N MET A 12 19.26 20.83 -22.92
CA MET A 12 19.09 22.27 -22.70
C MET A 12 17.91 22.48 -21.76
N LYS A 13 18.14 23.20 -20.65
CA LYS A 13 17.07 23.49 -19.69
C LYS A 13 16.21 24.65 -20.18
N ILE A 14 14.98 24.71 -19.67
CA ILE A 14 14.03 25.78 -19.96
C ILE A 14 14.60 27.16 -19.56
N GLU A 15 15.48 27.21 -18.57
CA GLU A 15 16.14 28.42 -18.11
C GLU A 15 17.22 28.94 -19.08
N ASP A 16 17.80 28.05 -19.88
CA ASP A 16 18.91 28.38 -20.79
C ASP A 16 18.43 28.85 -22.18
N ILE A 17 17.11 28.89 -22.40
CA ILE A 17 16.47 29.30 -23.66
C ILE A 17 16.57 30.82 -23.88
N SER A 18 16.62 31.23 -25.15
CA SER A 18 16.64 32.63 -25.55
C SER A 18 15.41 33.39 -25.00
N ALA A 19 15.57 34.67 -24.68
CA ALA A 19 14.47 35.46 -24.10
C ALA A 19 13.26 35.59 -25.05
N GLU A 20 13.49 35.53 -26.36
CA GLU A 20 12.45 35.56 -27.39
C GLU A 20 11.61 34.27 -27.39
N ASP A 21 12.27 33.11 -27.36
CA ASP A 21 11.59 31.80 -27.34
C ASP A 21 10.88 31.56 -26.00
N ARG A 22 11.44 32.05 -24.89
CA ARG A 22 10.78 32.00 -23.58
C ARG A 22 9.49 32.81 -23.56
N ALA A 23 9.49 34.00 -24.18
CA ALA A 23 8.29 34.80 -24.30
C ALA A 23 7.21 34.09 -25.14
N LEU A 24 7.58 33.31 -26.16
CA LEU A 24 6.63 32.49 -26.92
C LEU A 24 6.00 31.38 -26.05
N LEU A 25 6.80 30.73 -25.20
CA LEU A 25 6.29 29.71 -24.26
C LEU A 25 5.35 30.32 -23.21
N ASP A 26 5.71 31.46 -22.63
CA ASP A 26 4.89 32.15 -21.63
C ASP A 26 3.54 32.60 -22.24
N ASN A 27 3.54 33.08 -23.49
CA ASN A 27 2.31 33.41 -24.22
C ASN A 27 1.39 32.19 -24.39
N ILE A 28 1.93 30.99 -24.59
CA ILE A 28 1.12 29.76 -24.71
C ILE A 28 0.52 29.38 -23.35
N VAL A 29 1.30 29.50 -22.28
CA VAL A 29 0.86 29.21 -20.91
C VAL A 29 -0.28 30.14 -20.49
N ASP A 30 -0.16 31.44 -20.77
CA ASP A 30 -1.13 32.46 -20.36
C ASP A 30 -2.44 32.41 -21.15
N ASN A 31 -2.39 32.17 -22.46
CA ASN A 31 -3.58 32.17 -23.31
C ASN A 31 -4.46 30.93 -23.09
N ASP A 32 -3.86 29.73 -22.99
CA ASP A 32 -4.62 28.48 -22.91
C ASP A 32 -4.74 27.94 -21.47
N LYS A 33 -4.19 28.63 -20.46
CA LYS A 33 -4.12 28.18 -19.05
C LYS A 33 -3.57 26.75 -18.95
N VAL A 34 -2.49 26.50 -19.68
CA VAL A 34 -1.84 25.20 -19.79
C VAL A 34 -0.63 25.17 -18.87
N GLU A 35 -0.58 24.15 -18.01
CA GLU A 35 0.58 23.89 -17.17
C GLU A 35 1.72 23.34 -18.03
N MET A 36 2.90 23.95 -17.90
CA MET A 36 4.12 23.55 -18.58
C MET A 36 5.02 22.77 -17.62
N MET A 37 5.49 21.60 -18.07
CA MET A 37 6.47 20.80 -17.33
C MET A 37 7.57 20.28 -18.27
N GLY A 38 8.78 20.17 -17.74
CA GLY A 38 9.91 19.55 -18.43
C GLY A 38 10.08 18.08 -18.04
N MET A 39 10.48 17.24 -18.99
CA MET A 39 10.93 15.87 -18.73
C MET A 39 12.11 15.49 -19.62
N SER A 40 12.91 14.53 -19.20
CA SER A 40 13.91 13.87 -20.04
C SER A 40 13.70 12.37 -20.05
N CYS A 41 13.62 11.78 -21.25
CA CYS A 41 13.61 10.33 -21.41
C CYS A 41 14.98 9.68 -21.26
N TYR A 42 16.07 10.46 -21.23
CA TYR A 42 17.43 9.93 -21.11
C TYR A 42 17.89 9.85 -19.66
N THR A 43 17.69 10.92 -18.89
CA THR A 43 18.01 10.94 -17.45
C THR A 43 16.87 10.44 -16.56
N GLU A 44 15.72 10.10 -17.15
CA GLU A 44 14.47 9.74 -16.48
C GLU A 44 13.93 10.83 -15.53
N GLU A 45 14.47 12.03 -15.61
CA GLU A 45 14.08 13.17 -14.79
C GLU A 45 12.70 13.71 -15.22
N GLY A 46 11.82 13.93 -14.25
CA GLY A 46 10.52 14.56 -14.48
C GLY A 46 9.44 13.65 -15.10
N VAL A 47 9.79 12.44 -15.57
CA VAL A 47 8.83 11.51 -16.20
C VAL A 47 7.68 11.14 -15.25
N MET A 48 8.00 10.82 -14.00
CA MET A 48 6.99 10.47 -13.00
C MET A 48 6.14 11.68 -12.57
N ASN A 49 6.73 12.87 -12.54
CA ASN A 49 6.03 14.09 -12.14
C ASN A 49 5.01 14.52 -13.19
N VAL A 50 5.39 14.50 -14.47
CA VAL A 50 4.47 14.77 -15.59
C VAL A 50 3.31 13.78 -15.59
N LYS A 51 3.60 12.49 -15.39
CA LYS A 51 2.58 11.44 -15.27
C LYS A 51 1.60 11.76 -14.14
N GLN A 52 2.10 12.08 -12.95
CA GLN A 52 1.27 12.35 -11.78
C GLN A 52 0.35 13.55 -12.01
N SER A 53 0.91 14.69 -12.42
CA SER A 53 0.12 15.91 -12.64
C SER A 53 -0.89 15.74 -13.80
N ALA A 54 -0.52 15.02 -14.87
CA ALA A 54 -1.45 14.74 -15.97
C ALA A 54 -2.63 13.85 -15.52
N CYS A 55 -2.35 12.80 -14.73
CA CYS A 55 -3.37 11.93 -14.16
C CYS A 55 -4.30 12.67 -13.20
N ASP A 56 -3.76 13.49 -12.30
CA ASP A 56 -4.53 14.25 -11.32
C ASP A 56 -5.45 15.27 -11.99
N ARG A 57 -4.95 16.00 -12.99
CA ARG A 57 -5.75 16.98 -13.75
C ARG A 57 -6.86 16.32 -14.55
N LEU A 58 -6.60 15.14 -15.13
CA LEU A 58 -7.63 14.35 -15.79
C LEU A 58 -8.67 13.83 -14.79
N LEU A 59 -8.23 13.40 -13.61
CA LEU A 59 -9.10 12.91 -12.56
C LEU A 59 -10.01 14.03 -12.05
N GLN A 60 -9.49 15.24 -11.82
CA GLN A 60 -10.28 16.41 -11.43
C GLN A 60 -11.37 16.73 -12.46
N ALA A 61 -11.02 16.83 -13.75
CA ALA A 61 -12.00 17.09 -14.80
C ALA A 61 -13.07 15.99 -14.90
N ARG A 62 -12.68 14.72 -14.67
CA ARG A 62 -13.63 13.59 -14.65
C ARG A 62 -14.52 13.61 -13.41
N VAL A 63 -13.98 13.96 -12.24
CA VAL A 63 -14.74 14.12 -11.00
C VAL A 63 -15.74 15.25 -11.15
N ASP A 64 -15.37 16.39 -11.72
CA ASP A 64 -16.28 17.52 -11.95
C ASP A 64 -17.42 17.14 -12.91
N SER A 65 -17.11 16.43 -13.98
CA SER A 65 -18.12 15.91 -14.91
C SER A 65 -19.04 14.90 -14.22
N LYS A 66 -18.49 14.03 -13.37
CA LYS A 66 -19.26 13.06 -12.59
C LYS A 66 -20.12 13.75 -11.53
N MET A 67 -19.61 14.82 -10.88
CA MET A 67 -20.29 15.71 -9.93
C MET A 67 -21.54 16.34 -10.51
N LYS A 68 -21.48 16.74 -11.78
CA LYS A 68 -22.64 17.25 -12.52
C LYS A 68 -23.64 16.15 -12.93
N GLY A 69 -23.27 14.88 -12.85
CA GLY A 69 -24.11 13.75 -13.24
C GLY A 69 -24.90 13.14 -12.07
N HIS A 70 -25.99 12.44 -12.38
CA HIS A 70 -26.87 11.83 -11.37
C HIS A 70 -26.34 10.54 -10.73
N LYS A 71 -25.33 9.89 -11.33
CA LYS A 71 -24.76 8.60 -10.86
C LYS A 71 -23.96 8.70 -9.56
N ILE A 72 -23.84 9.89 -8.97
CA ILE A 72 -23.16 10.08 -7.70
C ILE A 72 -23.99 9.58 -6.53
N ASN A 73 -25.31 9.71 -6.61
CA ASN A 73 -26.20 9.28 -5.53
C ASN A 73 -26.03 7.77 -5.25
N ASP A 74 -25.77 6.98 -6.28
CA ASP A 74 -25.50 5.54 -6.16
C ASP A 74 -24.18 5.22 -5.44
N ILE A 75 -23.20 6.13 -5.49
CA ILE A 75 -21.85 5.94 -4.93
C ILE A 75 -21.70 6.65 -3.58
N LEU A 76 -22.57 7.62 -3.27
CA LEU A 76 -22.49 8.45 -2.07
C LEU A 76 -22.38 7.61 -0.78
N ASN A 77 -23.13 6.50 -0.71
CA ASN A 77 -23.10 5.57 0.41
C ASN A 77 -21.72 4.95 0.68
N LYS A 78 -20.85 4.86 -0.33
CA LYS A 78 -19.47 4.32 -0.18
C LYS A 78 -18.45 5.38 0.24
N ILE A 79 -18.71 6.64 -0.10
CA ILE A 79 -17.82 7.77 0.21
C ILE A 79 -18.12 8.32 1.61
N HIS A 80 -19.38 8.19 2.06
CA HIS A 80 -19.81 8.64 3.37
C HIS A 80 -19.10 7.86 4.50
N LEU A 81 -18.16 8.53 5.16
CA LEU A 81 -17.55 8.03 6.39
C LEU A 81 -18.43 8.42 7.59
N THR A 82 -19.10 7.44 8.18
CA THR A 82 -19.95 7.66 9.35
C THR A 82 -19.09 8.00 10.57
N GLN A 83 -19.34 9.16 11.17
CA GLN A 83 -18.71 9.55 12.42
C GLN A 83 -19.57 9.06 13.60
N PRO A 84 -19.00 8.26 14.53
CA PRO A 84 -19.75 7.74 15.67
C PRO A 84 -20.10 8.88 16.63
N GLN A 85 -21.38 8.98 17.00
CA GLN A 85 -21.81 9.90 18.05
C GLN A 85 -21.46 9.29 19.42
N PRO A 86 -20.87 10.07 20.34
CA PRO A 86 -20.53 9.59 21.68
C PRO A 86 -21.82 9.23 22.43
N ARG A 87 -21.93 7.96 22.83
CA ARG A 87 -23.08 7.44 23.56
C ARG A 87 -22.90 7.56 25.08
N ASP A 88 -21.72 7.17 25.55
CA ASP A 88 -21.34 7.12 26.97
C ASP A 88 -19.93 7.70 27.14
N ASP A 89 -19.54 8.06 28.36
CA ASP A 89 -18.19 8.60 28.69
C ASP A 89 -17.11 7.51 28.87
N ASN A 90 -17.41 6.25 28.55
CA ASN A 90 -16.46 5.15 28.70
C ASN A 90 -15.51 5.07 27.48
N PRO A 91 -14.19 5.27 27.66
CA PRO A 91 -13.24 5.20 26.57
C PRO A 91 -13.06 3.75 26.08
N ARG A 92 -13.28 3.54 24.78
CA ARG A 92 -13.04 2.25 24.10
C ARG A 92 -11.77 2.37 23.25
N LEU A 93 -10.61 2.31 23.92
CA LEU A 93 -9.32 2.44 23.24
C LEU A 93 -8.97 1.16 22.47
N PRO A 94 -8.30 1.27 21.32
CA PRO A 94 -7.71 0.10 20.66
C PRO A 94 -6.62 -0.50 21.55
N PHE A 95 -6.59 -1.83 21.65
CA PHE A 95 -5.54 -2.54 22.38
C PHE A 95 -4.60 -3.22 21.39
N ILE A 96 -3.41 -2.64 21.22
CA ILE A 96 -2.32 -3.22 20.43
C ILE A 96 -1.27 -3.74 21.42
N PRO A 97 -0.98 -5.05 21.46
CA PRO A 97 0.01 -5.58 22.39
C PRO A 97 1.43 -5.17 21.99
N ALA A 98 2.27 -4.85 22.96
CA ALA A 98 3.66 -4.43 22.74
C ALA A 98 4.48 -5.43 21.91
N GLY A 99 4.17 -6.73 21.98
CA GLY A 99 4.81 -7.76 21.16
C GLY A 99 4.50 -7.67 19.67
N ALA A 100 3.36 -7.09 19.28
CA ALA A 100 3.02 -6.83 17.88
C ALA A 100 3.64 -5.53 17.36
N GLU A 101 3.68 -4.50 18.21
CA GLU A 101 4.27 -3.19 17.88
C GLU A 101 5.79 -3.28 17.71
N ASN A 102 6.48 -3.98 18.61
CA ASN A 102 7.94 -4.16 18.56
C ASN A 102 8.39 -5.27 17.59
N LYS A 103 7.46 -5.90 16.87
CA LYS A 103 7.81 -7.01 15.98
C LYS A 103 8.56 -6.48 14.76
N ALA A 104 9.79 -6.96 14.58
CA ALA A 104 10.57 -6.66 13.38
C ALA A 104 9.82 -7.11 12.11
N LYS A 105 9.84 -6.26 11.09
CA LYS A 105 9.26 -6.59 9.78
C LYS A 105 10.01 -7.78 9.20
N TYR A 106 9.26 -8.77 8.74
CA TYR A 106 9.84 -9.95 8.11
C TYR A 106 10.44 -9.61 6.74
N ASP A 107 11.72 -9.91 6.55
CA ASP A 107 12.42 -9.83 5.26
C ASP A 107 12.82 -11.25 4.81
N PRO A 108 12.32 -11.74 3.66
CA PRO A 108 12.71 -13.04 3.11
C PRO A 108 14.22 -13.16 2.80
N LYS A 109 14.92 -12.05 2.53
CA LYS A 109 16.33 -12.04 2.11
C LYS A 109 17.31 -11.93 3.27
N ASP A 110 16.83 -11.69 4.49
CA ASP A 110 17.69 -11.59 5.67
C ASP A 110 18.22 -12.97 6.07
N PRO A 111 19.56 -13.18 6.13
CA PRO A 111 20.16 -14.43 6.60
C PRO A 111 19.77 -14.81 8.04
N ASN A 112 19.49 -13.82 8.90
CA ASN A 112 19.12 -14.03 10.30
C ASN A 112 17.59 -13.99 10.51
N ARG A 113 16.79 -14.16 9.44
CA ARG A 113 15.33 -14.20 9.56
C ARG A 113 14.86 -15.34 10.45
N ILE A 114 13.72 -15.12 11.12
CA ILE A 114 13.05 -16.16 11.89
C ILE A 114 12.69 -17.31 10.95
N ARG A 115 13.08 -18.53 11.32
CA ARG A 115 12.70 -19.74 10.58
C ARG A 115 11.19 -19.94 10.64
N LEU A 116 10.56 -20.03 9.48
CA LEU A 116 9.12 -20.30 9.37
C LEU A 116 8.90 -21.83 9.29
N GLU A 117 7.70 -22.28 9.66
CA GLU A 117 7.36 -23.71 9.55
C GLU A 117 7.41 -24.21 8.09
N ARG A 118 7.21 -23.31 7.12
CA ARG A 118 7.41 -23.61 5.70
C ARG A 118 8.87 -23.96 5.36
N ASP A 119 9.84 -23.32 6.01
CA ASP A 119 11.25 -23.64 5.78
C ASP A 119 11.57 -25.02 6.37
N LEU A 120 11.03 -25.32 7.55
CA LEU A 120 11.16 -26.63 8.20
C LEU A 120 10.50 -27.75 7.39
N GLU A 121 9.33 -27.49 6.80
CA GLU A 121 8.66 -28.42 5.90
C GLU A 121 9.53 -28.75 4.68
N ALA A 122 10.13 -27.74 4.05
CA ALA A 122 11.00 -27.93 2.88
C ALA A 122 12.27 -28.72 3.23
N GLU A 123 12.85 -28.52 4.42
CA GLU A 123 14.00 -29.27 4.93
C GLU A 123 13.66 -30.75 5.22
N GLN A 124 12.42 -31.04 5.67
CA GLN A 124 12.02 -32.36 6.17
C GLN A 124 11.25 -33.23 5.14
N GLY A 125 11.57 -33.06 3.86
CA GLY A 125 11.00 -33.89 2.78
C GLY A 125 9.87 -33.23 2.00
N GLY A 126 9.52 -31.99 2.32
CA GLY A 126 8.60 -31.17 1.55
C GLY A 126 7.12 -31.54 1.73
N ALA A 127 6.29 -30.84 0.97
CA ALA A 127 4.84 -30.95 1.04
C ALA A 127 4.38 -32.38 0.70
N GLY A 128 3.63 -32.98 1.62
CA GLY A 128 3.07 -34.33 1.47
C GLY A 128 3.86 -35.44 2.14
N VAL A 129 5.10 -35.20 2.59
CA VAL A 129 5.89 -36.15 3.39
C VAL A 129 6.06 -35.67 4.82
N PHE A 130 6.27 -34.36 5.01
CA PHE A 130 6.42 -33.75 6.32
C PHE A 130 5.13 -33.88 7.15
N ASN A 131 5.22 -34.44 8.35
CA ASN A 131 4.12 -34.54 9.30
C ASN A 131 4.25 -33.44 10.38
N VAL A 132 3.26 -32.55 10.46
CA VAL A 132 3.26 -31.42 11.38
C VAL A 132 2.90 -31.90 12.79
N ASP A 133 3.82 -31.75 13.73
CA ASP A 133 3.54 -31.98 15.15
C ASP A 133 2.66 -30.84 15.72
N LEU A 134 1.38 -31.16 15.93
CA LEU A 134 0.39 -30.23 16.49
C LEU A 134 0.66 -29.90 17.96
N LYS A 135 1.29 -30.81 18.71
CA LYS A 135 1.54 -30.63 20.15
C LYS A 135 2.77 -29.75 20.40
N LYS A 136 3.72 -29.67 19.45
CA LYS A 136 5.01 -28.93 19.53
C LYS A 136 4.93 -27.52 20.13
N ARG A 137 3.85 -26.76 19.90
CA ARG A 137 3.73 -25.34 20.32
C ARG A 137 2.87 -25.10 21.56
N TYR A 138 2.42 -26.15 22.25
CA TYR A 138 1.64 -25.97 23.49
C TYR A 138 2.49 -25.35 24.61
N LEU A 139 1.86 -24.48 25.39
CA LEU A 139 2.40 -23.89 26.61
C LEU A 139 1.66 -24.54 27.78
N LEU A 140 2.29 -25.55 28.39
CA LEU A 140 1.79 -26.26 29.57
C LEU A 140 2.66 -25.93 30.78
N GLU A 141 2.15 -26.17 31.98
CA GLU A 141 2.89 -25.98 33.24
C GLU A 141 4.14 -26.87 33.28
N ASN A 142 3.99 -28.15 32.94
CA ASN A 142 5.13 -29.05 32.72
C ASN A 142 5.29 -29.34 31.21
N PRO A 143 6.44 -29.00 30.60
CA PRO A 143 6.75 -29.33 29.21
C PRO A 143 6.72 -30.83 28.89
N GLU A 144 6.95 -31.71 29.87
CA GLU A 144 6.98 -33.17 29.67
C GLU A 144 5.62 -33.72 29.25
N TRP A 145 4.53 -33.15 29.77
CA TRP A 145 3.16 -33.60 29.48
C TRP A 145 2.70 -33.28 28.07
N LYS A 146 3.49 -32.54 27.29
CA LYS A 146 3.12 -32.11 25.94
C LYS A 146 2.76 -33.30 25.04
N TYR A 147 3.39 -34.45 25.24
CA TYR A 147 3.20 -35.61 24.37
C TYR A 147 2.29 -36.69 24.96
N ASP A 148 1.78 -36.49 26.18
CA ASP A 148 0.92 -37.46 26.84
C ASP A 148 -0.35 -37.74 26.02
N VAL A 149 -0.82 -38.98 26.12
CA VAL A 149 -2.05 -39.43 25.48
C VAL A 149 -3.21 -39.11 26.41
N ILE A 150 -4.13 -38.27 25.94
CA ILE A 150 -5.33 -37.91 26.71
C ILE A 150 -6.32 -39.08 26.57
N PRO A 151 -6.74 -39.72 27.67
CA PRO A 151 -7.82 -40.70 27.60
C PRO A 151 -9.13 -39.97 27.34
N GLU A 152 -9.66 -40.08 26.12
CA GLU A 152 -10.92 -39.41 25.73
C GLU A 152 -12.18 -40.19 26.13
N ILE A 153 -12.07 -41.49 26.35
CA ILE A 153 -13.21 -42.37 26.64
C ILE A 153 -12.84 -43.32 27.77
N TRP A 154 -13.77 -43.45 28.73
CA TRP A 154 -13.72 -44.45 29.78
C TRP A 154 -15.11 -45.06 29.98
N GLU A 155 -15.23 -46.39 29.98
CA GLU A 155 -16.50 -47.12 30.22
C GLU A 155 -17.69 -46.63 29.35
N GLY A 156 -17.42 -46.29 28.09
CA GLY A 156 -18.45 -45.87 27.14
C GLY A 156 -18.95 -44.43 27.34
N LYS A 157 -18.25 -43.63 28.14
CA LYS A 157 -18.49 -42.20 28.33
C LYS A 157 -17.25 -41.40 27.96
N ASN A 158 -17.47 -40.20 27.45
CA ASN A 158 -16.43 -39.18 27.26
C ASN A 158 -16.15 -38.40 28.55
#